data_AF-A0AAV7JMC2-F1
#
_entry.id   AF-A0AAV7JMC2-F1
#
_cell.length_a   1.000
_cell.length_b   1.000
_cell.length_c   1.000
_cell.angle_alpha   90.00
_cell.angle_beta   90.00
_cell.angle_gamma   90.00
#
_symmetry.space_group_name_H-M   'P 1'
#
loop_
_entity.id
_entity.type
_entity.pdbx_description
1 polymer ?
#
loop_
_entity_poly.entity_id
_entity_poly.type
_entity_poly.pdbx_seq_one_letter_code
_entity_poly.pdbx_strand_id
1 'polypeptide(L)'
;MAEQCSKGIMEKVQVTCSSSECLQLINDALLQLFNFNHDQTILDCKKALTIDKDCIMAHYLIAYSNAGHYNNPDGMDYREGYEEAEIASSLAKRITLTDWEKGLIEAQVLRFCSPVGSVPLGTLNKNYANAMRSVYSKFGENNVVVAALFAESLMNLAPWKLWTPYPEYKEGIPETGELVKVLENALKQSPQHPGLCHFYIHTMELSATPEKALPCADALRETIKDHGHLLHMASHIDMWVGHYKEATEVNELAILADKRYMLTSKVENNFYKMYRMHNFHFVIWAAMFNGQLGKSLEFAEELQEYSNLEGVTAMLGDMPLGLIFLEPTRVIIWEVLIRFGKWEDILKRPIEQNKELYPSNIAMARYARGVAYAALGKVAEAEVERDLFYESLKDKTLAKRRILNSYMYNPETPGKCILDVADSVLNGEIEYRKGNYQQAFDHLRLAVKRDTSLVYGEPWSWMIPSRHVLGALLLEHGDVQEAEAVYREDLIQYKDNMWSLLGLHQSLKAQNKLDEAQSVYEKYQKASVLADIKVGASCLCATKMCS
;
A
#
# COMPACT_ATOMS: atom_id res chain seq x y z
N MET A 1 16.21 18.40 21.17
CA MET A 1 14.72 18.50 21.10
C MET A 1 14.06 17.24 20.53
N ALA A 2 14.77 16.27 19.94
CA ALA A 2 14.18 14.99 19.48
C ALA A 2 13.86 13.99 20.63
N GLU A 3 14.46 14.15 21.81
CA GLU A 3 14.28 13.26 22.97
C GLU A 3 12.96 13.48 23.76
N GLN A 4 12.13 14.45 23.38
CA GLN A 4 10.93 14.84 24.14
C GLN A 4 9.60 14.38 23.53
N CYS A 5 9.57 13.83 22.31
CA CYS A 5 8.30 13.51 21.62
C CYS A 5 7.76 12.08 21.83
N SER A 6 8.52 11.15 22.41
CA SER A 6 8.08 9.75 22.57
C SER A 6 7.48 9.40 23.93
N LYS A 7 7.43 10.35 24.88
CA LYS A 7 6.87 10.10 26.22
C LYS A 7 5.35 9.92 26.16
N GLY A 8 4.89 8.67 26.18
CA GLY A 8 3.48 8.31 26.45
C GLY A 8 2.67 7.83 25.26
N ILE A 9 3.31 7.50 24.13
CA ILE A 9 2.62 7.02 22.91
C ILE A 9 2.11 5.58 23.06
N MET A 10 2.80 4.76 23.85
CA MET A 10 2.46 3.36 24.11
C MET A 10 2.60 3.09 25.61
N GLU A 11 1.72 2.24 26.15
CA GLU A 11 1.86 1.75 27.53
C GLU A 11 3.23 1.05 27.67
N LYS A 12 3.99 1.43 28.70
CA LYS A 12 5.33 0.86 28.91
C LYS A 12 5.21 -0.60 29.32
N VAL A 13 5.75 -1.46 28.49
CA VAL A 13 5.81 -2.91 28.73
C VAL A 13 6.93 -3.17 29.73
N GLN A 14 6.61 -3.88 30.80
CA GLN A 14 7.60 -4.36 31.77
C GLN A 14 8.17 -5.69 31.27
N VAL A 15 9.49 -5.76 31.10
CA VAL A 15 10.20 -6.97 30.69
C VAL A 15 11.35 -7.28 31.64
N THR A 16 11.76 -8.54 31.69
CA THR A 16 12.90 -8.98 32.47
C THR A 16 14.20 -8.40 31.88
N CYS A 17 14.76 -7.41 32.57
CA CYS A 17 16.05 -6.79 32.24
C CYS A 17 16.68 -6.16 33.50
N SER A 18 17.98 -5.87 33.43
CA SER A 18 18.80 -5.43 34.57
C SER A 18 18.75 -3.94 34.87
N SER A 19 18.19 -3.11 33.99
CA SER A 19 18.19 -1.64 34.17
C SER A 19 17.01 -0.93 33.49
N SER A 20 16.68 0.26 33.99
CA SER A 20 15.67 1.14 33.38
C SER A 20 16.07 1.65 31.99
N GLU A 21 17.37 1.77 31.72
CA GLU A 21 17.90 2.15 30.41
C GLU A 21 17.67 1.04 29.37
N CYS A 22 17.98 -0.21 29.74
CA CYS A 22 17.65 -1.37 28.91
C CYS A 22 16.14 -1.47 28.66
N LEU A 23 15.31 -1.28 29.70
CA LEU A 23 13.86 -1.30 29.58
C LEU A 23 13.34 -0.24 28.59
N GLN A 24 13.91 0.97 28.61
CA GLN A 24 13.53 2.03 27.69
C GLN A 24 13.86 1.67 26.25
N LEU A 25 15.08 1.15 25.99
CA LEU A 25 15.48 0.69 24.65
C LEU A 25 14.57 -0.41 24.11
N ILE A 26 14.13 -1.36 24.95
CA ILE A 26 13.18 -2.39 24.53
C ILE A 26 11.81 -1.81 24.18
N ASN A 27 11.32 -0.84 24.94
CA ASN A 27 10.05 -0.17 24.63
C ASN A 27 10.14 0.65 23.34
N ASP A 28 11.27 1.32 23.09
CA ASP A 28 11.52 2.04 21.84
C ASP A 28 11.61 1.06 20.65
N ALA A 29 12.28 -0.08 20.84
CA ALA A 29 12.37 -1.14 19.84
C ALA A 29 10.99 -1.75 19.52
N LEU A 30 10.13 -1.96 20.51
CA LEU A 30 8.75 -2.43 20.30
C LEU A 30 7.93 -1.43 19.49
N LEU A 31 8.05 -0.13 19.77
CA LEU A 31 7.35 0.90 18.99
C LEU A 31 7.85 0.92 17.53
N GLN A 32 9.16 0.77 17.32
CA GLN A 32 9.73 0.66 15.96
C GLN A 32 9.33 -0.63 15.26
N LEU A 33 9.16 -1.73 15.99
CA LEU A 33 8.62 -2.98 15.47
C LEU A 33 7.19 -2.76 14.96
N PHE A 34 6.33 -2.12 15.76
CA PHE A 34 4.98 -1.78 15.31
C PHE A 34 4.97 -0.75 14.18
N ASN A 35 6.02 0.06 14.03
CA ASN A 35 6.24 0.92 12.87
C ASN A 35 6.82 0.19 11.65
N PHE A 36 7.01 -1.13 11.72
CA PHE A 36 7.69 -1.94 10.69
C PHE A 36 9.07 -1.39 10.28
N ASN A 37 9.75 -0.69 11.19
CA ASN A 37 11.14 -0.26 11.02
C ASN A 37 12.08 -1.26 11.70
N HIS A 38 12.11 -2.47 11.15
CA HIS A 38 12.84 -3.62 11.66
C HIS A 38 14.35 -3.35 11.85
N ASP A 39 14.98 -2.60 10.94
CA ASP A 39 16.40 -2.23 11.06
C ASP A 39 16.66 -1.40 12.33
N GLN A 40 15.76 -0.45 12.63
CA GLN A 40 15.84 0.37 13.84
C GLN A 40 15.53 -0.45 15.10
N THR A 41 14.54 -1.34 15.05
CA THR A 41 14.26 -2.31 16.13
C THR A 41 15.51 -3.12 16.47
N ILE A 42 16.17 -3.69 15.47
CA ILE A 42 17.40 -4.48 15.65
C ILE A 42 18.52 -3.61 16.23
N LEU A 43 18.69 -2.37 15.74
CA LEU A 43 19.69 -1.45 16.30
C LEU A 43 19.46 -1.17 17.79
N ASP A 44 18.23 -0.86 18.18
CA ASP A 44 17.92 -0.53 19.57
C ASP A 44 18.02 -1.76 20.49
N CYS A 45 17.68 -2.94 20.00
CA CYS A 45 17.94 -4.20 20.70
C CYS A 45 19.44 -4.48 20.86
N LYS A 46 20.25 -4.27 19.81
CA LYS A 46 21.72 -4.43 19.88
C LYS A 46 22.33 -3.45 20.88
N LYS A 47 21.84 -2.22 20.99
CA LYS A 47 22.24 -1.28 22.06
C LYS A 47 21.84 -1.81 23.44
N ALA A 48 20.62 -2.31 23.61
CA ALA A 48 20.15 -2.88 24.87
C ALA A 48 21.08 -4.02 25.33
N LEU A 49 21.52 -4.89 24.40
CA LEU A 49 22.46 -5.98 24.67
C LEU A 49 23.88 -5.51 25.06
N THR A 50 24.27 -4.28 24.74
CA THR A 50 25.54 -3.71 25.26
C THR A 50 25.45 -3.33 26.73
N ILE A 51 24.24 -3.04 27.22
CA ILE A 51 23.94 -2.68 28.61
C ILE A 51 23.64 -3.95 29.41
N ASP A 52 22.82 -4.83 28.85
CA ASP A 52 22.38 -6.08 29.44
C ASP A 52 22.48 -7.23 28.44
N LYS A 53 23.59 -7.97 28.49
CA LYS A 53 23.85 -9.12 27.62
C LYS A 53 22.88 -10.30 27.82
N ASP A 54 22.14 -10.29 28.92
CA ASP A 54 21.20 -11.33 29.29
C ASP A 54 19.74 -10.87 29.04
N CYS A 55 19.53 -9.73 28.36
CA CYS A 55 18.19 -9.25 27.99
C CYS A 55 17.56 -10.15 26.90
N ILE A 56 16.81 -11.15 27.34
CA ILE A 56 16.14 -12.13 26.47
C ILE A 56 15.17 -11.49 25.49
N MET A 57 14.46 -10.42 25.90
CA MET A 57 13.53 -9.73 25.00
C MET A 57 14.23 -9.04 23.83
N ALA A 58 15.46 -8.55 24.01
CA ALA A 58 16.25 -7.99 22.91
C ALA A 58 16.51 -9.06 21.83
N HIS A 59 16.95 -10.25 22.25
CA HIS A 59 17.15 -11.39 21.36
C HIS A 59 15.85 -11.81 20.67
N TYR A 60 14.74 -11.88 21.41
CA TYR A 60 13.41 -12.16 20.84
C TYR A 60 13.04 -11.17 19.74
N LEU A 61 13.22 -9.87 19.96
CA LEU A 61 12.83 -8.82 19.00
C LEU A 61 13.75 -8.79 17.77
N ILE A 62 15.04 -9.10 17.91
CA ILE A 62 15.95 -9.28 16.76
C ILE A 62 15.50 -10.49 15.95
N ALA A 63 15.20 -11.62 16.61
CA ALA A 63 14.68 -12.80 15.93
C ALA A 63 13.37 -12.49 15.20
N TYR A 64 12.44 -11.82 15.87
CA TYR A 64 11.15 -11.43 15.32
C TYR A 64 11.29 -10.54 14.08
N SER A 65 12.15 -9.53 14.15
CA SER A 65 12.37 -8.55 13.08
C SER A 65 12.98 -9.15 11.82
N ASN A 66 13.66 -10.28 11.96
CA ASN A 66 14.26 -11.03 10.86
C ASN A 66 13.32 -12.08 10.25
N ALA A 67 12.22 -12.42 10.93
CA ALA A 67 11.19 -13.31 10.40
C ALA A 67 10.29 -12.58 9.37
N GLY A 68 9.55 -13.36 8.58
CA GLY A 68 8.57 -12.80 7.65
C GLY A 68 7.38 -12.17 8.37
N HIS A 69 6.92 -11.01 7.90
CA HIS A 69 5.76 -10.27 8.39
C HIS A 69 4.75 -10.00 7.27
N TYR A 70 3.62 -9.35 7.56
CA TYR A 70 2.48 -9.20 6.63
C TYR A 70 2.89 -8.61 5.27
N ASN A 71 3.76 -7.62 5.30
CA ASN A 71 4.26 -6.87 4.14
C ASN A 71 5.53 -7.48 3.49
N ASN A 72 6.24 -8.37 4.18
CA ASN A 72 7.38 -9.12 3.65
C ASN A 72 7.36 -10.56 4.18
N PRO A 73 6.54 -11.44 3.58
CA PRO A 73 6.33 -12.79 4.11
C PRO A 73 7.56 -13.69 4.03
N ASP A 74 8.55 -13.32 3.22
CA ASP A 74 9.80 -14.08 3.03
C ASP A 74 10.83 -13.78 4.14
N GLY A 75 10.67 -12.68 4.87
CA GLY A 75 11.59 -12.25 5.93
C GLY A 75 12.81 -11.47 5.43
N MET A 76 13.72 -11.14 6.35
CA MET A 76 14.93 -10.35 6.10
C MET A 76 16.17 -11.25 6.14
N ASP A 77 16.69 -11.56 7.34
CA ASP A 77 17.78 -12.51 7.54
C ASP A 77 17.32 -13.68 8.43
N TYR A 78 16.79 -14.72 7.77
CA TYR A 78 16.28 -15.88 8.48
C TYR A 78 17.34 -16.64 9.29
N ARG A 79 18.64 -16.50 8.93
CA ARG A 79 19.72 -17.14 9.68
C ARG A 79 19.98 -16.40 10.98
N GLU A 80 20.16 -15.09 10.94
CA GLU A 80 20.28 -14.27 12.16
C GLU A 80 19.04 -14.47 13.04
N GLY A 81 17.85 -14.53 12.43
CA GLY A 81 16.60 -14.79 13.13
C GLY A 81 16.60 -16.11 13.93
N TYR A 82 17.06 -17.20 13.32
CA TYR A 82 17.20 -18.50 13.98
C TYR A 82 18.22 -18.47 15.12
N GLU A 83 19.40 -17.90 14.87
CA GLU A 83 20.49 -17.84 15.86
C GLU A 83 20.06 -17.08 17.13
N GLU A 84 19.39 -15.95 16.95
CA GLU A 84 18.88 -15.11 18.04
C GLU A 84 17.74 -15.81 18.83
N ALA A 85 16.87 -16.56 18.14
CA ALA A 85 15.85 -17.37 18.80
C ALA A 85 16.46 -18.49 19.67
N GLU A 86 17.52 -19.16 19.19
CA GLU A 86 18.23 -20.19 19.94
C GLU A 86 18.99 -19.62 21.15
N ILE A 87 19.56 -18.42 21.02
CA ILE A 87 20.18 -17.69 22.15
C ILE A 87 19.11 -17.38 23.20
N ALA A 88 17.98 -16.78 22.81
CA ALA A 88 16.89 -16.47 23.72
C ALA A 88 16.39 -17.73 24.47
N SER A 89 16.18 -18.83 23.75
CA SER A 89 15.78 -20.14 24.30
C SER A 89 16.81 -20.70 25.29
N SER A 90 18.10 -20.55 25.00
CA SER A 90 19.18 -21.01 25.87
C SER A 90 19.29 -20.17 27.15
N LEU A 91 19.16 -18.85 27.04
CA LEU A 91 19.13 -17.92 28.16
C LEU A 91 17.92 -18.16 29.08
N ALA A 92 16.75 -18.45 28.51
CA ALA A 92 15.52 -18.74 29.27
C ALA A 92 15.62 -19.98 30.18
N LYS A 93 16.63 -20.85 29.98
CA LYS A 93 16.89 -22.00 30.87
C LYS A 93 17.61 -21.61 32.17
N ARG A 94 18.25 -20.45 32.20
CA ARG A 94 19.10 -19.99 33.33
C ARG A 94 18.64 -18.69 33.98
N ILE A 95 17.81 -17.91 33.29
CA ILE A 95 17.23 -16.65 33.79
C ILE A 95 15.75 -16.86 34.09
N THR A 96 15.32 -16.39 35.26
CA THR A 96 13.90 -16.40 35.63
C THR A 96 13.16 -15.33 34.85
N LEU A 97 12.35 -15.75 33.90
CA LEU A 97 11.42 -14.90 33.16
C LEU A 97 10.04 -14.86 33.82
N THR A 98 9.24 -13.87 33.45
CA THR A 98 7.79 -13.95 33.67
C THR A 98 7.17 -15.04 32.78
N ASP A 99 6.00 -15.56 33.15
CA ASP A 99 5.39 -16.68 32.44
C ASP A 99 5.02 -16.35 30.98
N TRP A 100 4.63 -15.10 30.71
CA TRP A 100 4.29 -14.67 29.35
C TRP A 100 5.54 -14.52 28.47
N GLU A 101 6.64 -14.00 29.01
CA GLU A 101 7.93 -13.92 28.29
C GLU A 101 8.41 -15.33 27.93
N LYS A 102 8.35 -16.27 28.88
CA LYS A 102 8.69 -17.67 28.62
C LYS A 102 7.84 -18.27 27.49
N GLY A 103 6.53 -18.00 27.51
CA GLY A 103 5.63 -18.44 26.45
C GLY A 103 6.00 -17.89 25.07
N LEU A 104 6.40 -16.61 24.98
CA LEU A 104 6.85 -16.01 23.72
C LEU A 104 8.13 -16.69 23.19
N ILE A 105 9.11 -16.95 24.06
CA ILE A 105 10.36 -17.61 23.65
C ILE A 105 10.10 -19.03 23.15
N GLU A 106 9.26 -19.80 23.86
CA GLU A 106 8.87 -21.16 23.46
C GLU A 106 8.10 -21.17 22.14
N ALA A 107 7.30 -20.14 21.84
CA ALA A 107 6.64 -20.00 20.56
C ALA A 107 7.63 -19.61 19.44
N GLN A 108 8.53 -18.65 19.69
CA GLN A 108 9.43 -18.06 18.69
C GLN A 108 10.28 -19.11 17.98
N VAL A 109 10.82 -20.09 18.72
CA VAL A 109 11.67 -21.14 18.14
C VAL A 109 10.94 -21.98 17.08
N LEU A 110 9.61 -22.08 17.13
CA LEU A 110 8.82 -22.80 16.14
C LEU A 110 8.62 -22.04 14.82
N ARG A 111 8.97 -20.74 14.81
CA ARG A 111 8.97 -19.90 13.61
C ARG A 111 10.22 -20.10 12.77
N PHE A 112 11.22 -20.82 13.29
CA PHE A 112 12.51 -21.07 12.64
C PHE A 112 12.80 -22.56 12.42
N CYS A 113 13.66 -22.86 11.46
CA CYS A 113 14.21 -24.19 11.25
C CYS A 113 15.66 -24.13 10.80
N SER A 114 16.42 -25.18 11.13
CA SER A 114 17.80 -25.37 10.66
C SER A 114 17.95 -26.77 10.07
N PRO A 115 18.49 -26.93 8.84
CA PRO A 115 18.95 -25.86 7.95
C PRO A 115 17.83 -24.95 7.42
N VAL A 116 18.15 -23.68 7.17
CA VAL A 116 17.21 -22.69 6.59
C VAL A 116 16.64 -23.22 5.28
N GLY A 117 15.32 -23.11 5.09
CA GLY A 117 14.62 -23.58 3.89
C GLY A 117 14.31 -25.09 3.89
N SER A 118 14.70 -25.84 4.93
CA SER A 118 14.34 -27.26 5.07
C SER A 118 12.84 -27.49 5.34
N VAL A 119 12.16 -26.48 5.86
CA VAL A 119 10.70 -26.49 6.10
C VAL A 119 10.08 -25.28 5.38
N PRO A 120 8.93 -25.44 4.69
CA PRO A 120 8.23 -24.32 4.07
C PRO A 120 7.83 -23.26 5.10
N LEU A 121 8.04 -21.97 4.77
CA LEU A 121 7.70 -20.85 5.66
C LEU A 121 6.25 -20.86 6.13
N GLY A 122 5.31 -21.21 5.24
CA GLY A 122 3.89 -21.34 5.62
C GLY A 122 3.63 -22.37 6.72
N THR A 123 4.41 -23.45 6.78
CA THR A 123 4.33 -24.44 7.87
C THR A 123 4.87 -23.84 9.18
N LEU A 124 5.96 -23.08 9.12
CA LEU A 124 6.58 -22.45 10.28
C LEU A 124 5.69 -21.34 10.86
N ASN A 125 5.08 -20.52 10.00
CA ASN A 125 4.09 -19.51 10.40
C ASN A 125 2.87 -20.17 11.08
N LYS A 126 2.39 -21.30 10.55
CA LYS A 126 1.29 -22.06 11.17
C LYS A 126 1.68 -22.62 12.55
N ASN A 127 2.90 -23.14 12.69
CA ASN A 127 3.39 -23.63 13.98
C ASN A 127 3.49 -22.49 15.00
N TYR A 128 4.06 -21.36 14.60
CA TYR A 128 4.16 -20.16 15.42
C TYR A 128 2.78 -19.62 15.84
N ALA A 129 1.84 -19.46 14.91
CA ALA A 129 0.48 -18.99 15.22
C ALA A 129 -0.25 -19.93 16.18
N ASN A 130 -0.08 -21.26 16.04
CA ASN A 130 -0.67 -22.22 16.96
C ASN A 130 -0.07 -22.14 18.38
N ALA A 131 1.24 -21.94 18.48
CA ALA A 131 1.87 -21.72 19.78
C ALA A 131 1.44 -20.39 20.40
N MET A 132 1.42 -19.31 19.62
CA MET A 132 0.95 -18.00 20.06
C MET A 132 -0.52 -18.02 20.49
N ARG A 133 -1.38 -18.85 19.89
CA ARG A 133 -2.76 -19.06 20.36
C ARG A 133 -2.80 -19.60 21.79
N SER A 134 -1.85 -20.47 22.14
CA SER A 134 -1.72 -21.02 23.50
C SER A 134 -1.14 -20.02 24.50
N VAL A 135 -0.29 -19.09 24.04
CA VAL A 135 0.22 -17.97 24.85
C VAL A 135 -0.90 -16.95 25.09
N TYR A 136 -1.62 -16.57 24.03
CA TYR A 136 -2.75 -15.64 24.09
C TYR A 136 -3.86 -16.13 25.01
N SER A 137 -4.22 -17.42 24.97
CA SER A 137 -5.27 -17.95 25.85
C SER A 137 -4.94 -17.85 27.35
N LYS A 138 -3.65 -17.78 27.70
CA LYS A 138 -3.19 -17.63 29.10
C LYS A 138 -3.00 -16.18 29.51
N PHE A 139 -2.50 -15.34 28.61
CA PHE A 139 -1.98 -14.01 28.96
C PHE A 139 -2.59 -12.86 28.16
N GLY A 140 -3.23 -13.13 27.03
CA GLY A 140 -3.66 -12.13 26.06
C GLY A 140 -4.74 -11.16 26.55
N GLU A 141 -5.57 -11.58 27.51
CA GLU A 141 -6.59 -10.70 28.10
C GLU A 141 -5.99 -9.55 28.92
N ASN A 142 -4.78 -9.72 29.47
CA ASN A 142 -4.14 -8.72 30.34
C ASN A 142 -2.77 -8.25 29.81
N ASN A 143 -2.40 -8.65 28.59
CA ASN A 143 -1.12 -8.30 27.99
C ASN A 143 -1.30 -7.95 26.51
N VAL A 144 -1.30 -6.64 26.24
CA VAL A 144 -1.52 -6.07 24.90
C VAL A 144 -0.43 -6.43 23.91
N VAL A 145 0.81 -6.67 24.37
CA VAL A 145 1.91 -7.14 23.51
C VAL A 145 1.64 -8.56 23.03
N VAL A 146 1.23 -9.46 23.93
CA VAL A 146 0.86 -10.83 23.56
C VAL A 146 -0.31 -10.81 22.57
N ALA A 147 -1.31 -9.95 22.80
CA ALA A 147 -2.44 -9.80 21.88
C ALA A 147 -2.00 -9.31 20.49
N ALA A 148 -1.16 -8.28 20.42
CA ALA A 148 -0.65 -7.73 19.16
C ALA A 148 0.20 -8.75 18.38
N LEU A 149 1.14 -9.42 19.05
CA LEU A 149 2.02 -10.42 18.42
C LEU A 149 1.23 -11.67 17.98
N PHE A 150 0.18 -12.06 18.71
CA PHE A 150 -0.70 -13.13 18.28
C PHE A 150 -1.54 -12.71 17.07
N ALA A 151 -2.11 -11.50 17.07
CA ALA A 151 -2.84 -10.97 15.93
C ALA A 151 -1.97 -10.97 14.65
N GLU A 152 -0.75 -10.44 14.72
CA GLU A 152 0.15 -10.47 13.55
C GLU A 152 0.50 -11.90 13.11
N SER A 153 0.66 -12.84 14.05
CA SER A 153 0.90 -14.24 13.71
C SER A 153 -0.25 -14.86 12.88
N LEU A 154 -1.50 -14.44 13.13
CA LEU A 154 -2.67 -14.85 12.34
C LEU A 154 -2.68 -14.15 10.98
N MET A 155 -2.32 -12.86 10.93
CA MET A 155 -2.19 -12.13 9.66
C MET A 155 -1.18 -12.81 8.71
N ASN A 156 -0.08 -13.31 9.27
CA ASN A 156 1.00 -13.97 8.52
C ASN A 156 0.64 -15.36 7.97
N LEU A 157 -0.56 -15.89 8.28
CA LEU A 157 -1.07 -17.12 7.67
C LEU A 157 -1.63 -16.87 6.26
N ALA A 158 -2.05 -15.64 5.98
CA ALA A 158 -2.59 -15.25 4.68
C ALA A 158 -2.28 -13.77 4.38
N PRO A 159 -0.98 -13.42 4.22
CA PRO A 159 -0.57 -12.06 3.92
C PRO A 159 -1.29 -11.55 2.65
N TRP A 160 -1.86 -10.35 2.75
CA TRP A 160 -2.67 -9.69 1.71
C TRP A 160 -3.93 -10.45 1.25
N LYS A 161 -4.36 -11.48 2.00
CA LYS A 161 -5.47 -12.37 1.64
C LYS A 161 -6.41 -12.63 2.83
N LEU A 162 -6.55 -11.65 3.72
CA LEU A 162 -7.43 -11.75 4.89
C LEU A 162 -8.91 -11.74 4.51
N TRP A 163 -9.25 -11.12 3.37
CA TRP A 163 -10.59 -11.05 2.79
C TRP A 163 -10.56 -11.48 1.32
N THR A 164 -11.71 -11.92 0.80
CA THR A 164 -11.88 -12.15 -0.63
C THR A 164 -11.75 -10.84 -1.42
N PRO A 165 -11.10 -10.86 -2.62
CA PRO A 165 -10.97 -9.68 -3.47
C PRO A 165 -12.33 -9.28 -4.08
N TYR A 166 -12.35 -8.16 -4.80
CA TYR A 166 -13.50 -7.74 -5.59
C TYR A 166 -13.89 -8.79 -6.65
N PRO A 167 -15.19 -8.92 -6.99
CA PRO A 167 -16.36 -8.26 -6.41
C PRO A 167 -16.92 -8.89 -5.14
N GLU A 168 -16.33 -9.98 -4.65
CA GLU A 168 -16.87 -10.75 -3.54
C GLU A 168 -16.68 -10.08 -2.17
N TYR A 169 -15.61 -9.27 -1.97
CA TYR A 169 -15.33 -8.28 -0.90
C TYR A 169 -15.87 -8.51 0.53
N LYS A 170 -16.19 -9.73 0.97
CA LYS A 170 -17.05 -9.86 2.17
C LYS A 170 -16.82 -11.11 3.00
N GLU A 171 -16.07 -12.08 2.49
CA GLU A 171 -15.78 -13.31 3.21
C GLU A 171 -14.33 -13.30 3.66
N GLY A 172 -14.13 -13.30 4.98
CA GLY A 172 -12.80 -13.50 5.56
C GLY A 172 -12.38 -14.95 5.40
N ILE A 173 -11.07 -15.19 5.32
CA ILE A 173 -10.55 -16.56 5.52
C ILE A 173 -10.92 -17.06 6.95
N PRO A 174 -10.89 -18.37 7.22
CA PRO A 174 -11.32 -18.91 8.51
C PRO A 174 -10.67 -18.23 9.73
N GLU A 175 -9.39 -17.88 9.61
CA GLU A 175 -8.59 -17.25 10.66
C GLU A 175 -8.92 -15.75 10.86
N THR A 176 -9.47 -15.05 9.86
CA THR A 176 -9.80 -13.62 9.96
C THR A 176 -10.83 -13.35 11.05
N GLY A 177 -11.80 -14.25 11.24
CA GLY A 177 -12.79 -14.12 12.31
C GLY A 177 -12.20 -14.24 13.72
N GLU A 178 -11.13 -15.03 13.89
CA GLU A 178 -10.37 -15.11 15.15
C GLU A 178 -9.54 -13.84 15.35
N LEU A 179 -8.82 -13.40 14.31
CA LEU A 179 -8.00 -12.20 14.29
C LEU A 179 -8.78 -10.94 14.70
N VAL A 180 -9.94 -10.70 14.08
CA VAL A 180 -10.81 -9.57 14.42
C VAL A 180 -11.21 -9.60 15.89
N LYS A 181 -11.58 -10.77 16.43
CA LYS A 181 -11.96 -10.91 17.85
C LYS A 181 -10.81 -10.62 18.80
N VAL A 182 -9.60 -11.07 18.48
CA VAL A 182 -8.39 -10.80 19.28
C VAL A 182 -8.16 -9.29 19.35
N LEU A 183 -8.15 -8.63 18.20
CA LEU A 183 -7.90 -7.18 18.10
C LEU A 183 -9.00 -6.36 18.77
N GLU A 184 -10.28 -6.63 18.48
CA GLU A 184 -11.41 -5.91 19.09
C GLU A 184 -11.47 -6.08 20.62
N ASN A 185 -11.06 -7.25 21.15
CA ASN A 185 -11.00 -7.45 22.60
C ASN A 185 -9.86 -6.67 23.24
N ALA A 186 -8.67 -6.67 22.64
CA ALA A 186 -7.51 -5.93 23.16
C ALA A 186 -7.73 -4.41 23.08
N LEU A 187 -8.35 -3.92 22.00
CA LEU A 187 -8.67 -2.51 21.81
C LEU A 187 -9.70 -1.95 22.81
N LYS A 188 -10.53 -2.80 23.45
CA LYS A 188 -11.41 -2.35 24.54
C LYS A 188 -10.63 -1.83 25.74
N GLN A 189 -9.45 -2.41 25.99
CA GLN A 189 -8.59 -2.02 27.12
C GLN A 189 -7.57 -0.96 26.73
N SER A 190 -7.06 -1.03 25.49
CA SER A 190 -6.01 -0.13 24.99
C SER A 190 -6.36 0.40 23.59
N PRO A 191 -7.37 1.29 23.49
CA PRO A 191 -7.92 1.74 22.21
C PRO A 191 -6.96 2.57 21.35
N GLN A 192 -5.87 3.07 21.95
CA GLN A 192 -4.86 3.88 21.26
C GLN A 192 -3.51 3.16 21.14
N HIS A 193 -3.44 1.85 21.42
CA HIS A 193 -2.18 1.14 21.34
C HIS A 193 -1.71 1.02 19.88
N PRO A 194 -0.54 1.55 19.51
CA PRO A 194 -0.14 1.72 18.12
C PRO A 194 -0.11 0.40 17.34
N GLY A 195 0.44 -0.67 17.92
CA GLY A 195 0.47 -1.98 17.28
C GLY A 195 -0.92 -2.60 17.07
N LEU A 196 -1.87 -2.37 17.98
CA LEU A 196 -3.23 -2.92 17.85
C LEU A 196 -4.00 -2.14 16.78
N CYS A 197 -3.90 -0.81 16.81
CA CYS A 197 -4.50 0.05 15.80
C CYS A 197 -3.95 -0.24 14.40
N HIS A 198 -2.63 -0.38 14.27
CA HIS A 198 -1.98 -0.73 13.01
C HIS A 198 -2.52 -2.06 12.47
N PHE A 199 -2.46 -3.14 13.26
CA PHE A 199 -2.91 -4.45 12.79
C PHE A 199 -4.42 -4.52 12.55
N TYR A 200 -5.24 -3.77 13.31
CA TYR A 200 -6.68 -3.68 13.05
C TYR A 200 -6.98 -2.93 11.75
N ILE A 201 -6.24 -1.88 11.43
CA ILE A 201 -6.37 -1.21 10.13
C ILE A 201 -6.08 -2.18 8.98
N HIS A 202 -4.92 -2.86 8.99
CA HIS A 202 -4.60 -3.86 7.97
C HIS A 202 -5.56 -5.06 7.97
N THR A 203 -6.16 -5.39 9.11
CA THR A 203 -7.18 -6.44 9.17
C THR A 203 -8.49 -5.98 8.57
N MET A 204 -8.85 -4.71 8.69
CA MET A 204 -10.16 -4.20 8.27
C MET A 204 -10.15 -3.57 6.87
N GLU A 205 -8.98 -3.25 6.32
CA GLU A 205 -8.81 -2.98 4.88
C GLU A 205 -9.37 -4.17 4.07
N LEU A 206 -10.01 -3.90 2.93
CA LEU A 206 -10.80 -4.87 2.13
C LEU A 206 -12.02 -5.52 2.79
N SER A 207 -12.27 -5.31 4.09
CA SER A 207 -13.44 -5.91 4.73
C SER A 207 -14.76 -5.32 4.20
N ALA A 208 -15.88 -5.95 4.54
CA ALA A 208 -17.20 -5.39 4.24
C ALA A 208 -17.53 -4.11 5.03
N THR A 209 -16.79 -3.83 6.11
CA THR A 209 -17.04 -2.74 7.06
C THR A 209 -15.71 -2.07 7.48
N PRO A 210 -14.94 -1.49 6.53
CA PRO A 210 -13.66 -0.87 6.85
C PRO A 210 -13.82 0.28 7.84
N GLU A 211 -14.99 0.95 7.86
CA GLU A 211 -15.29 2.05 8.78
C GLU A 211 -15.19 1.68 10.27
N LYS A 212 -15.24 0.39 10.63
CA LYS A 212 -15.02 -0.06 12.01
C LYS A 212 -13.62 0.29 12.54
N ALA A 213 -12.63 0.42 11.66
CA ALA A 213 -11.26 0.76 12.03
C ALA A 213 -11.00 2.28 12.09
N LEU A 214 -11.99 3.14 11.80
CA LEU A 214 -11.83 4.59 11.91
C LEU A 214 -11.32 5.06 13.29
N PRO A 215 -11.80 4.54 14.43
CA PRO A 215 -11.24 4.93 15.73
C PRO A 215 -9.74 4.62 15.87
N CYS A 216 -9.25 3.54 15.23
CA CYS A 216 -7.83 3.22 15.19
C CYS A 216 -7.06 4.15 14.26
N ALA A 217 -7.63 4.50 13.10
CA ALA A 217 -7.06 5.49 12.19
C ALA A 217 -6.91 6.87 12.90
N ASP A 218 -7.95 7.31 13.61
CA ASP A 218 -7.93 8.54 14.40
C ASP A 218 -6.89 8.47 15.52
N ALA A 219 -6.83 7.36 16.26
CA ALA A 219 -5.85 7.18 17.33
C ALA A 219 -4.41 7.30 16.83
N LEU A 220 -4.06 6.67 15.71
CA LEU A 220 -2.71 6.78 15.14
C LEU A 220 -2.42 8.21 14.66
N ARG A 221 -3.37 8.85 13.99
CA ARG A 221 -3.24 10.24 13.50
C ARG A 221 -3.00 11.23 14.65
N GLU A 222 -3.69 11.04 15.77
CA GLU A 222 -3.63 11.92 16.93
C GLU A 222 -2.36 11.70 17.77
N THR A 223 -2.00 10.44 18.04
CA THR A 223 -0.95 10.08 19.01
C THR A 223 0.45 9.96 18.41
N ILE A 224 0.57 9.57 17.14
CA ILE A 224 1.85 9.40 16.48
C ILE A 224 2.30 10.71 15.83
N LYS A 225 3.61 11.00 15.90
CA LYS A 225 4.20 12.22 15.30
C LYS A 225 5.48 11.95 14.51
N ASP A 226 6.32 11.02 14.97
CA ASP A 226 7.68 10.81 14.43
C ASP A 226 7.91 9.38 13.87
N HIS A 227 6.83 8.61 13.66
CA HIS A 227 6.88 7.27 13.07
C HIS A 227 6.07 7.29 11.78
N GLY A 228 6.75 7.46 10.64
CA GLY A 228 6.12 7.72 9.36
C GLY A 228 5.14 6.62 8.97
N HIS A 229 5.52 5.34 9.12
CA HIS A 229 4.62 4.25 8.75
C HIS A 229 3.37 4.20 9.65
N LEU A 230 3.52 4.25 10.97
CA LEU A 230 2.35 4.29 11.89
C LEU A 230 1.41 5.47 11.63
N LEU A 231 1.95 6.65 11.32
CA LEU A 231 1.16 7.81 10.94
C LEU A 231 0.34 7.55 9.68
N HIS A 232 1.00 7.04 8.64
CA HIS A 232 0.37 6.82 7.34
C HIS A 232 -0.78 5.82 7.42
N MET A 233 -0.73 4.83 8.32
CA MET A 233 -1.72 3.75 8.39
C MET A 233 -3.18 4.23 8.38
N ALA A 234 -3.47 5.39 8.97
CA ALA A 234 -4.81 5.98 8.91
C ALA A 234 -5.36 6.09 7.48
N SER A 235 -4.50 6.38 6.50
CA SER A 235 -4.89 6.56 5.10
C SER A 235 -5.46 5.31 4.46
N HIS A 236 -5.10 4.11 4.93
CA HIS A 236 -5.68 2.87 4.41
C HIS A 236 -7.21 2.90 4.57
N ILE A 237 -7.70 3.13 5.80
CA ILE A 237 -9.14 3.20 6.05
C ILE A 237 -9.76 4.44 5.39
N ASP A 238 -9.07 5.59 5.45
CA ASP A 238 -9.58 6.83 4.88
C ASP A 238 -9.89 6.70 3.38
N MET A 239 -9.02 6.04 2.61
CA MET A 239 -9.24 5.78 1.18
C MET A 239 -10.49 4.91 0.95
N TRP A 240 -10.69 3.85 1.75
CA TRP A 240 -11.86 2.96 1.64
C TRP A 240 -13.19 3.63 2.02
N VAL A 241 -13.17 4.63 2.89
CA VAL A 241 -14.39 5.33 3.33
C VAL A 241 -14.66 6.64 2.60
N GLY A 242 -13.80 7.05 1.66
CA GLY A 242 -13.95 8.29 0.89
C GLY A 242 -13.39 9.54 1.59
N HIS A 243 -12.61 9.39 2.66
CA HIS A 243 -11.94 10.47 3.38
C HIS A 243 -10.61 10.85 2.71
N TYR A 244 -10.65 11.14 1.40
CA TYR A 244 -9.44 11.37 0.59
C TYR A 244 -8.62 12.57 1.07
N LYS A 245 -9.27 13.60 1.64
CA LYS A 245 -8.59 14.76 2.24
C LYS A 245 -7.71 14.32 3.41
N GLU A 246 -8.28 13.57 4.35
CA GLU A 246 -7.60 13.07 5.54
C GLU A 246 -6.45 12.13 5.15
N ALA A 247 -6.67 11.27 4.15
CA ALA A 247 -5.63 10.41 3.57
C ALA A 247 -4.47 11.23 2.97
N THR A 248 -4.76 12.33 2.29
CA THR A 248 -3.75 13.23 1.73
C THR A 248 -2.93 13.89 2.86
N GLU A 249 -3.61 14.52 3.82
CA GLU A 249 -2.98 15.27 4.92
C GLU A 249 -2.11 14.38 5.82
N VAL A 250 -2.57 13.17 6.16
CA VAL A 250 -1.81 12.28 7.05
C VAL A 250 -0.55 11.75 6.39
N ASN A 251 -0.55 11.52 5.07
CA ASN A 251 0.64 11.08 4.35
C ASN A 251 1.68 12.20 4.19
N GLU A 252 1.25 13.46 4.06
CA GLU A 252 2.18 14.60 4.14
C GLU A 252 2.91 14.62 5.49
N LEU A 253 2.17 14.43 6.58
CA LEU A 253 2.75 14.34 7.92
C LEU A 253 3.67 13.13 8.08
N ALA A 254 3.31 11.98 7.50
CA ALA A 254 4.13 10.77 7.49
C ALA A 254 5.46 10.99 6.74
N ILE A 255 5.42 11.59 5.55
CA ILE A 255 6.62 11.96 4.77
C ILE A 255 7.51 12.93 5.57
N LEU A 256 6.91 13.92 6.23
CA LEU A 256 7.65 14.85 7.08
C LEU A 256 8.27 14.15 8.30
N ALA A 257 7.58 13.20 8.91
CA ALA A 257 8.10 12.38 10.00
C ALA A 257 9.31 11.54 9.54
N ASP A 258 9.21 10.90 8.38
CA ASP A 258 10.31 10.14 7.80
C ASP A 258 11.50 11.03 7.43
N LYS A 259 11.26 12.21 6.84
CA LYS A 259 12.33 13.19 6.58
C LYS A 259 13.06 13.55 7.88
N ARG A 260 12.36 13.77 8.99
CA ARG A 260 12.99 14.03 10.31
C ARG A 260 13.76 12.82 10.84
N TYR A 261 13.18 11.63 10.79
CA TYR A 261 13.82 10.40 11.22
C TYR A 261 15.16 10.18 10.48
N MET A 262 15.15 10.35 9.16
CA MET A 262 16.34 10.14 8.32
C MET A 262 17.49 11.11 8.60
N LEU A 263 17.23 12.30 9.17
CA LEU A 263 18.29 13.21 9.61
C LEU A 263 19.10 12.67 10.81
N THR A 264 18.53 11.73 11.55
CA THR A 264 19.12 11.17 12.78
C THR A 264 19.38 9.67 12.71
N SER A 265 18.81 8.98 11.72
CA SER A 265 18.92 7.55 11.57
C SER A 265 20.38 7.12 11.36
N LYS A 266 20.75 6.00 11.99
CA LYS A 266 22.09 5.41 11.93
C LYS A 266 22.09 4.02 11.29
N VAL A 267 21.00 3.65 10.64
CA VAL A 267 20.83 2.39 9.91
C VAL A 267 20.64 2.66 8.42
N GLU A 268 20.91 1.65 7.60
CA GLU A 268 20.76 1.76 6.14
C GLU A 268 19.29 1.92 5.71
N ASN A 269 18.34 1.51 6.57
CA ASN A 269 16.90 1.57 6.32
C ASN A 269 16.54 0.85 5.02
N ASN A 270 17.04 -0.37 4.87
CA ASN A 270 16.99 -1.13 3.62
C ASN A 270 15.53 -1.36 3.22
N PHE A 271 14.79 -2.19 3.97
CA PHE A 271 13.38 -2.42 3.68
C PHE A 271 12.51 -1.19 4.01
N TYR A 272 12.86 -0.41 5.03
CA TYR A 272 12.11 0.80 5.42
C TYR A 272 12.08 1.88 4.33
N LYS A 273 13.02 1.84 3.37
CA LYS A 273 12.97 2.65 2.15
C LYS A 273 11.66 2.45 1.36
N MET A 274 11.08 1.25 1.41
CA MET A 274 9.83 0.92 0.74
C MET A 274 8.62 1.56 1.42
N TYR A 275 8.56 1.55 2.75
CA TYR A 275 7.48 2.22 3.50
C TYR A 275 7.51 3.74 3.32
N ARG A 276 8.69 4.34 3.24
CA ARG A 276 8.80 5.77 2.92
C ARG A 276 8.28 6.10 1.53
N MET A 277 8.60 5.28 0.52
CA MET A 277 8.03 5.41 -0.83
C MET A 277 6.50 5.26 -0.80
N HIS A 278 6.00 4.33 0.00
CA HIS A 278 4.58 4.05 0.15
C HIS A 278 3.77 5.28 0.56
N ASN A 279 4.32 6.10 1.46
CA ASN A 279 3.70 7.35 1.89
C ASN A 279 3.56 8.35 0.73
N PHE A 280 4.55 8.41 -0.17
CA PHE A 280 4.44 9.20 -1.42
C PHE A 280 3.34 8.64 -2.33
N HIS A 281 3.29 7.32 -2.50
CA HIS A 281 2.28 6.70 -3.36
C HIS A 281 0.86 7.03 -2.87
N PHE A 282 0.61 6.95 -1.56
CA PHE A 282 -0.68 7.29 -0.97
C PHE A 282 -1.06 8.77 -1.14
N VAL A 283 -0.15 9.72 -0.83
CA VAL A 283 -0.49 11.15 -0.97
C VAL A 283 -0.80 11.52 -2.42
N ILE A 284 -0.08 10.94 -3.39
CA ILE A 284 -0.34 11.18 -4.82
C ILE A 284 -1.69 10.58 -5.21
N TRP A 285 -1.99 9.36 -4.79
CA TRP A 285 -3.25 8.69 -5.09
C TRP A 285 -4.46 9.44 -4.51
N ALA A 286 -4.40 9.80 -3.22
CA ALA A 286 -5.44 10.56 -2.54
C ALA A 286 -5.63 11.97 -3.15
N ALA A 287 -4.53 12.66 -3.47
CA ALA A 287 -4.59 13.98 -4.13
C ALA A 287 -5.25 13.91 -5.52
N MET A 288 -5.00 12.85 -6.29
CA MET A 288 -5.69 12.63 -7.56
C MET A 288 -7.20 12.44 -7.37
N PHE A 289 -7.61 11.74 -6.31
CA PHE A 289 -9.03 11.54 -5.98
C PHE A 289 -9.71 12.82 -5.48
N ASN A 290 -8.95 13.74 -4.86
CA ASN A 290 -9.41 15.08 -4.51
C ASN A 290 -9.35 16.10 -5.67
N GLY A 291 -8.87 15.70 -6.85
CA GLY A 291 -8.72 16.61 -7.99
C GLY A 291 -7.62 17.66 -7.80
N GLN A 292 -6.61 17.38 -6.99
CA GLN A 292 -5.50 18.28 -6.66
C GLN A 292 -4.28 18.03 -7.56
N LEU A 293 -4.24 18.66 -8.73
CA LEU A 293 -3.14 18.57 -9.68
C LEU A 293 -1.82 19.03 -9.07
N GLY A 294 -1.80 20.19 -8.42
CA GLY A 294 -0.57 20.80 -7.91
C GLY A 294 0.14 19.87 -6.92
N LYS A 295 -0.63 19.34 -5.97
CA LYS A 295 -0.15 18.40 -4.96
C LYS A 295 0.28 17.06 -5.56
N SER A 296 -0.51 16.53 -6.49
CA SER A 296 -0.18 15.27 -7.17
C SER A 296 1.15 15.37 -7.93
N LEU A 297 1.39 16.48 -8.62
CA LEU A 297 2.65 16.73 -9.33
C LEU A 297 3.83 16.94 -8.39
N GLU A 298 3.66 17.75 -7.35
CA GLU A 298 4.71 18.02 -6.35
C GLU A 298 5.26 16.71 -5.76
N PHE A 299 4.40 15.87 -5.20
CA PHE A 299 4.84 14.62 -4.60
C PHE A 299 5.30 13.58 -5.62
N ALA A 300 4.74 13.57 -6.83
CA ALA A 300 5.22 12.69 -7.89
C ALA A 300 6.65 13.04 -8.34
N GLU A 301 7.01 14.32 -8.41
CA GLU A 301 8.40 14.74 -8.70
C GLU A 301 9.33 14.47 -7.52
N GLU A 302 8.91 14.70 -6.27
CA GLU A 302 9.70 14.28 -5.11
C GLU A 302 9.97 12.76 -5.10
N LEU A 303 8.97 11.96 -5.49
CA LEU A 303 9.13 10.51 -5.61
C LEU A 303 10.11 10.11 -6.74
N GLN A 304 10.19 10.87 -7.83
CA GLN A 304 11.22 10.67 -8.87
C GLN A 304 12.62 10.88 -8.31
N GLU A 305 12.81 11.90 -7.47
CA GLU A 305 14.10 12.16 -6.81
C GLU A 305 14.44 11.07 -5.79
N TYR A 306 13.45 10.59 -5.03
CA TYR A 306 13.61 9.49 -4.09
C TYR A 306 14.01 8.18 -4.77
N SER A 307 13.46 7.93 -5.97
CA SER A 307 13.72 6.76 -6.81
C SER A 307 14.76 7.03 -7.90
N ASN A 308 15.73 7.92 -7.63
CA ASN A 308 16.85 8.20 -8.52
C ASN A 308 17.81 7.00 -8.66
N LEU A 309 18.96 7.18 -9.32
CA LEU A 309 19.94 6.10 -9.52
C LEU A 309 20.34 5.43 -8.20
N GLU A 310 20.74 6.19 -7.19
CA GLU A 310 21.07 5.69 -5.85
C GLU A 310 19.86 5.01 -5.18
N GLY A 311 18.67 5.58 -5.41
CA GLY A 311 17.36 5.01 -5.15
C GLY A 311 17.26 3.55 -5.59
N VAL A 312 17.36 3.34 -6.90
CA VAL A 312 17.08 2.11 -7.63
C VAL A 312 18.21 1.10 -7.55
N THR A 313 19.46 1.56 -7.44
CA THR A 313 20.63 0.69 -7.23
C THR A 313 20.87 0.36 -5.75
N ALA A 314 19.95 0.73 -4.86
CA ALA A 314 19.99 0.26 -3.48
C ALA A 314 19.80 -1.26 -3.45
N MET A 315 20.60 -1.95 -2.62
CA MET A 315 20.51 -3.40 -2.37
C MET A 315 20.77 -4.28 -3.60
N LEU A 316 21.74 -3.94 -4.47
CA LEU A 316 22.15 -4.74 -5.65
C LEU A 316 22.73 -6.15 -5.35
N GLY A 317 22.58 -6.68 -4.13
CA GLY A 317 22.94 -8.06 -3.78
C GLY A 317 21.99 -9.09 -4.42
N ASP A 318 21.78 -10.22 -3.75
CA ASP A 318 21.01 -11.35 -4.31
C ASP A 318 19.54 -11.02 -4.65
N MET A 319 18.96 -10.00 -4.00
CA MET A 319 17.62 -9.49 -4.29
C MET A 319 17.65 -7.97 -4.46
N PRO A 320 17.64 -7.45 -5.71
CA PRO A 320 17.78 -6.02 -5.95
C PRO A 320 16.45 -5.28 -5.74
N LEU A 321 16.08 -5.08 -4.47
CA LEU A 321 14.79 -4.51 -4.05
C LEU A 321 14.50 -3.14 -4.67
N GLY A 322 15.50 -2.26 -4.80
CA GLY A 322 15.31 -0.96 -5.45
C GLY A 322 14.92 -1.09 -6.92
N LEU A 323 15.52 -2.04 -7.61
CA LEU A 323 15.18 -2.41 -8.98
C LEU A 323 13.80 -3.05 -9.06
N ILE A 324 13.43 -3.92 -8.12
CA ILE A 324 12.15 -4.63 -8.15
C ILE A 324 10.98 -3.68 -7.85
N PHE A 325 11.11 -2.81 -6.84
CA PHE A 325 10.00 -2.08 -6.27
C PHE A 325 10.11 -0.55 -6.32
N LEU A 326 11.31 0.04 -6.38
CA LEU A 326 11.45 1.51 -6.47
C LEU A 326 11.43 2.01 -7.92
N GLU A 327 12.09 1.32 -8.86
CA GLU A 327 12.03 1.74 -10.26
C GLU A 327 10.60 1.83 -10.81
N PRO A 328 9.70 0.86 -10.57
CA PRO A 328 8.34 0.94 -11.08
C PRO A 328 7.55 2.12 -10.55
N THR A 329 7.89 2.65 -9.37
CA THR A 329 7.21 3.85 -8.82
C THR A 329 7.49 5.10 -9.63
N ARG A 330 8.55 5.09 -10.46
CA ARG A 330 8.81 6.16 -11.42
C ARG A 330 7.71 6.29 -12.47
N VAL A 331 6.81 5.30 -12.62
CA VAL A 331 5.70 5.41 -13.58
C VAL A 331 4.61 6.38 -13.12
N ILE A 332 4.51 6.65 -11.81
CA ILE A 332 3.42 7.40 -11.16
C ILE A 332 3.23 8.80 -11.78
N ILE A 333 4.32 9.49 -12.14
CA ILE A 333 4.23 10.81 -12.77
C ILE A 333 3.44 10.79 -14.08
N TRP A 334 3.53 9.70 -14.86
CA TRP A 334 2.78 9.56 -16.10
C TRP A 334 1.28 9.40 -15.84
N GLU A 335 0.91 8.65 -14.80
CA GLU A 335 -0.49 8.52 -14.38
C GLU A 335 -1.05 9.85 -13.89
N VAL A 336 -0.31 10.62 -13.09
CA VAL A 336 -0.73 11.97 -12.67
C VAL A 336 -1.01 12.85 -13.90
N LEU A 337 -0.10 12.88 -14.87
CA LEU A 337 -0.29 13.68 -16.09
C LEU A 337 -1.51 13.20 -16.91
N ILE A 338 -1.77 11.90 -16.99
CA ILE A 338 -2.95 11.35 -17.67
C ILE A 338 -4.24 11.74 -16.94
N ARG A 339 -4.30 11.53 -15.62
CA ARG A 339 -5.47 11.86 -14.78
C ARG A 339 -5.94 13.29 -15.03
N PHE A 340 -4.99 14.22 -15.12
CA PHE A 340 -5.26 15.65 -15.27
C PHE A 340 -5.14 16.15 -16.72
N GLY A 341 -5.13 15.24 -17.71
CA GLY A 341 -5.19 15.59 -19.13
C GLY A 341 -4.06 16.49 -19.62
N LYS A 342 -2.87 16.34 -19.03
CA LYS A 342 -1.68 17.11 -19.36
C LYS A 342 -0.98 16.56 -20.59
N TRP A 343 -1.75 16.42 -21.68
CA TRP A 343 -1.33 15.77 -22.92
C TRP A 343 -0.06 16.39 -23.51
N GLU A 344 0.00 17.70 -23.59
CA GLU A 344 1.18 18.40 -24.13
C GLU A 344 2.40 18.27 -23.20
N ASP A 345 2.20 18.19 -21.89
CA ASP A 345 3.31 18.02 -20.94
C ASP A 345 3.87 16.58 -21.02
N ILE A 346 3.01 15.57 -21.24
CA ILE A 346 3.44 14.19 -21.52
C ILE A 346 4.32 14.15 -22.78
N LEU A 347 3.92 14.83 -23.85
CA LEU A 347 4.66 14.81 -25.11
C LEU A 347 6.01 15.54 -25.02
N LYS A 348 6.11 16.55 -24.15
CA LYS A 348 7.35 17.32 -23.89
C LYS A 348 8.28 16.66 -22.88
N ARG A 349 7.74 15.87 -21.94
CA ARG A 349 8.55 15.23 -20.90
C ARG A 349 9.53 14.21 -21.53
N PRO A 350 10.82 14.25 -21.16
CA PRO A 350 11.78 13.28 -21.65
C PRO A 350 11.44 11.87 -21.15
N ILE A 351 11.74 10.87 -21.98
CA ILE A 351 11.66 9.46 -21.62
C ILE A 351 13.03 9.00 -21.16
N GLU A 352 13.06 8.14 -20.14
CA GLU A 352 14.29 7.46 -19.72
C GLU A 352 14.91 6.67 -20.88
N GLN A 353 16.24 6.68 -20.98
CA GLN A 353 16.95 6.01 -22.09
C GLN A 353 17.61 4.70 -21.68
N ASN A 354 17.89 4.51 -20.39
CA ASN A 354 18.51 3.30 -19.88
C ASN A 354 17.46 2.20 -19.69
N LYS A 355 17.34 1.30 -20.67
CA LYS A 355 16.39 0.19 -20.67
C LYS A 355 16.65 -0.84 -19.58
N GLU A 356 17.90 -1.05 -19.20
CA GLU A 356 18.26 -2.03 -18.15
C GLU A 356 17.81 -1.55 -16.77
N LEU A 357 17.95 -0.23 -16.53
CA LEU A 357 17.56 0.37 -15.26
C LEU A 357 16.07 0.69 -15.21
N TYR A 358 15.50 1.31 -16.25
CA TYR A 358 14.16 1.92 -16.22
C TYR A 358 13.13 1.32 -17.20
N PRO A 359 13.03 -0.02 -17.33
CA PRO A 359 12.14 -0.64 -18.32
C PRO A 359 10.66 -0.34 -18.05
N SER A 360 10.25 -0.24 -16.78
CA SER A 360 8.86 0.02 -16.37
C SER A 360 8.46 1.45 -16.71
N ASN A 361 9.33 2.42 -16.38
CA ASN A 361 9.10 3.82 -16.73
C ASN A 361 9.03 4.04 -18.24
N ILE A 362 9.91 3.40 -19.01
CA ILE A 362 9.91 3.49 -20.48
C ILE A 362 8.59 2.97 -21.04
N ALA A 363 8.14 1.79 -20.60
CA ALA A 363 6.89 1.21 -21.06
C ALA A 363 5.69 2.13 -20.74
N MET A 364 5.59 2.62 -19.50
CA MET A 364 4.50 3.53 -19.12
C MET A 364 4.56 4.87 -19.88
N ALA A 365 5.75 5.41 -20.15
CA ALA A 365 5.91 6.63 -20.93
C ALA A 365 5.37 6.47 -22.36
N ARG A 366 5.60 5.31 -23.00
CA ARG A 366 5.05 4.99 -24.33
C ARG A 366 3.54 4.90 -24.31
N TYR A 367 2.99 4.20 -23.32
CA TYR A 367 1.55 4.17 -23.07
C TYR A 367 0.97 5.59 -22.92
N ALA A 368 1.55 6.41 -22.05
CA ALA A 368 1.06 7.76 -21.76
C ALA A 368 1.08 8.65 -23.00
N ARG A 369 2.15 8.59 -23.81
CA ARG A 369 2.25 9.33 -25.07
C ARG A 369 1.22 8.85 -26.09
N GLY A 370 0.99 7.53 -26.18
CA GLY A 370 -0.06 6.97 -27.03
C GLY A 370 -1.46 7.47 -26.67
N VAL A 371 -1.80 7.47 -25.37
CA VAL A 371 -3.07 8.05 -24.87
C VAL A 371 -3.13 9.55 -25.15
N ALA A 372 -2.05 10.30 -24.93
CA ALA A 372 -1.99 11.73 -25.20
C ALA A 372 -2.22 12.06 -26.68
N TYR A 373 -1.55 11.35 -27.60
CA TYR A 373 -1.76 11.50 -29.03
C TYR A 373 -3.19 11.15 -29.44
N ALA A 374 -3.76 10.06 -28.91
CA ALA A 374 -5.15 9.70 -29.16
C ALA A 374 -6.11 10.79 -28.68
N ALA A 375 -5.96 11.28 -27.44
CA ALA A 375 -6.79 12.35 -26.89
C ALA A 375 -6.72 13.65 -27.71
N LEU A 376 -5.56 13.93 -28.33
CA LEU A 376 -5.34 15.07 -29.24
C LEU A 376 -5.81 14.81 -30.69
N GLY A 377 -6.39 13.65 -30.99
CA GLY A 377 -6.85 13.27 -32.33
C GLY A 377 -5.73 12.89 -33.31
N LYS A 378 -4.50 12.73 -32.83
CA LYS A 378 -3.30 12.38 -33.59
C LYS A 378 -3.13 10.85 -33.66
N VAL A 379 -4.07 10.20 -34.36
CA VAL A 379 -4.20 8.73 -34.36
C VAL A 379 -2.95 8.04 -34.90
N ALA A 380 -2.35 8.55 -35.98
CA ALA A 380 -1.17 7.92 -36.58
C ALA A 380 0.02 7.90 -35.60
N GLU A 381 0.24 8.99 -34.87
CA GLU A 381 1.27 9.09 -33.84
C GLU A 381 0.95 8.21 -32.62
N ALA A 382 -0.33 8.07 -32.27
CA ALA A 382 -0.77 7.17 -31.21
C ALA A 382 -0.47 5.69 -31.56
N GLU A 383 -0.71 5.28 -32.80
CA GLU A 383 -0.39 3.92 -33.28
C GLU A 383 1.13 3.66 -33.26
N VAL A 384 1.96 4.67 -33.57
CA VAL A 384 3.42 4.56 -33.44
C VAL A 384 3.85 4.35 -31.98
N GLU A 385 3.30 5.12 -31.04
CA GLU A 385 3.63 4.93 -29.61
C GLU A 385 3.10 3.59 -29.07
N ARG A 386 1.98 3.07 -29.60
CA ARG A 386 1.50 1.71 -29.30
C ARG A 386 2.50 0.65 -29.75
N ASP A 387 3.05 0.76 -30.95
CA ASP A 387 4.04 -0.20 -31.44
C ASP A 387 5.33 -0.14 -30.61
N LEU A 388 5.75 1.06 -30.18
CA LEU A 388 6.89 1.24 -29.27
C LEU A 388 6.61 0.74 -27.85
N PHE A 389 5.36 0.85 -27.38
CA PHE A 389 4.91 0.23 -26.15
C PHE A 389 5.04 -1.31 -26.24
N TYR A 390 4.57 -1.92 -27.32
CA TYR A 390 4.75 -3.37 -27.54
C TYR A 390 6.21 -3.81 -27.65
N GLU A 391 7.08 -2.98 -28.21
CA GLU A 391 8.51 -3.26 -28.19
C GLU A 391 9.06 -3.26 -26.75
N SER A 392 8.62 -2.34 -25.90
CA SER A 392 9.06 -2.28 -24.49
C SER A 392 8.65 -3.51 -23.67
N LEU A 393 7.49 -4.12 -23.97
CA LEU A 393 7.01 -5.34 -23.29
C LEU A 393 7.88 -6.57 -23.54
N LYS A 394 8.78 -6.52 -24.54
CA LYS A 394 9.75 -7.60 -24.80
C LYS A 394 10.87 -7.67 -23.76
N ASP A 395 11.02 -6.64 -22.94
CA ASP A 395 12.00 -6.65 -21.85
C ASP A 395 11.60 -7.65 -20.75
N LYS A 396 12.37 -8.72 -20.63
CA LYS A 396 12.11 -9.81 -19.68
C LYS A 396 12.28 -9.40 -18.22
N THR A 397 12.97 -8.29 -17.94
CA THR A 397 13.14 -7.82 -16.56
C THR A 397 11.83 -7.31 -15.97
N LEU A 398 10.87 -6.87 -16.81
CA LEU A 398 9.52 -6.46 -16.37
C LEU A 398 8.79 -7.54 -15.57
N ALA A 399 9.08 -8.83 -15.83
CA ALA A 399 8.48 -9.95 -15.09
C ALA A 399 8.91 -10.01 -13.62
N LYS A 400 9.95 -9.27 -13.24
CA LYS A 400 10.39 -9.11 -11.85
C LYS A 400 9.96 -7.78 -11.24
N ARG A 401 9.63 -6.78 -12.05
CA ARG A 401 9.26 -5.43 -11.60
C ARG A 401 7.86 -5.44 -11.01
N ARG A 402 7.66 -4.74 -9.89
CA ARG A 402 6.38 -4.66 -9.21
C ARG A 402 6.09 -3.27 -8.66
N ILE A 403 4.83 -2.86 -8.74
CA ILE A 403 4.29 -1.82 -7.86
C ILE A 403 3.49 -2.56 -6.80
N LEU A 404 3.98 -2.52 -5.56
CA LEU A 404 3.45 -3.31 -4.45
C LEU A 404 3.37 -4.80 -4.84
N ASN A 405 2.18 -5.39 -4.81
CA ASN A 405 1.95 -6.80 -5.07
C ASN A 405 1.74 -7.14 -6.55
N SER A 406 1.56 -6.14 -7.43
CA SER A 406 1.26 -6.34 -8.84
C SER A 406 2.51 -6.25 -9.71
N TYR A 407 2.67 -7.22 -10.61
CA TYR A 407 3.73 -7.21 -11.61
C TYR A 407 3.49 -6.13 -12.67
N MET A 408 4.57 -5.52 -13.16
CA MET A 408 4.49 -4.59 -14.29
C MET A 408 4.08 -5.33 -15.56
N TYR A 409 4.76 -6.42 -15.92
CA TYR A 409 4.38 -7.27 -17.04
C TYR A 409 5.03 -8.64 -16.95
N ASN A 410 4.24 -9.71 -17.07
CA ASN A 410 4.74 -11.08 -17.11
C ASN A 410 4.00 -11.90 -18.19
N PRO A 411 4.68 -12.34 -19.26
CA PRO A 411 4.04 -13.09 -20.34
C PRO A 411 3.54 -14.48 -19.91
N GLU A 412 3.99 -15.01 -18.77
CA GLU A 412 3.52 -16.29 -18.21
C GLU A 412 2.17 -16.14 -17.49
N THR A 413 1.78 -14.91 -17.13
CA THR A 413 0.50 -14.61 -16.47
C THR A 413 -0.24 -13.47 -17.19
N PRO A 414 -0.64 -13.68 -18.47
CA PRO A 414 -1.23 -12.63 -19.29
C PRO A 414 -2.56 -12.13 -18.71
N GLY A 415 -2.78 -10.81 -18.78
CA GLY A 415 -3.99 -10.16 -18.31
C GLY A 415 -4.06 -9.95 -16.79
N LYS A 416 -2.94 -10.12 -16.08
CA LYS A 416 -2.84 -9.97 -14.62
C LYS A 416 -1.78 -8.96 -14.18
N CYS A 417 -1.27 -8.16 -15.12
CA CYS A 417 -0.21 -7.19 -14.86
C CYS A 417 -0.67 -5.76 -15.16
N ILE A 418 0.02 -4.78 -14.57
CA ILE A 418 -0.29 -3.35 -14.71
C ILE A 418 -0.26 -2.92 -16.18
N LEU A 419 0.75 -3.35 -16.94
CA LEU A 419 0.87 -3.00 -18.36
C LEU A 419 -0.14 -3.74 -19.25
N ASP A 420 -0.81 -4.81 -18.77
CA ASP A 420 -1.96 -5.37 -19.47
C ASP A 420 -3.18 -4.44 -19.38
N VAL A 421 -3.34 -3.69 -18.28
CA VAL A 421 -4.39 -2.66 -18.16
C VAL A 421 -4.08 -1.53 -19.14
N ALA A 422 -2.84 -1.03 -19.13
CA ALA A 422 -2.35 -0.01 -20.05
C ALA A 422 -2.58 -0.37 -21.53
N ASP A 423 -2.28 -1.62 -21.93
CA ASP A 423 -2.55 -2.15 -23.27
C ASP A 423 -4.03 -2.02 -23.67
N SER A 424 -4.94 -2.40 -22.77
CA SER A 424 -6.38 -2.34 -23.04
C SER A 424 -6.89 -0.90 -23.11
N VAL A 425 -6.43 -0.01 -22.22
CA VAL A 425 -6.81 1.40 -22.26
C VAL A 425 -6.29 2.07 -23.54
N LEU A 426 -5.03 1.83 -23.91
CA LEU A 426 -4.41 2.42 -25.10
C LEU A 426 -5.15 2.05 -26.39
N ASN A 427 -5.48 0.77 -26.56
CA ASN A 427 -6.25 0.32 -27.73
C ASN A 427 -7.68 0.87 -27.70
N GLY A 428 -8.31 0.93 -26.53
CA GLY A 428 -9.62 1.54 -26.37
C GLY A 428 -9.65 3.01 -26.84
N GLU A 429 -8.68 3.81 -26.40
CA GLU A 429 -8.54 5.21 -26.79
C GLU A 429 -8.29 5.38 -28.30
N ILE A 430 -7.34 4.62 -28.86
CA ILE A 430 -6.99 4.69 -30.28
C ILE A 430 -8.20 4.30 -31.16
N GLU A 431 -8.84 3.15 -30.88
CA GLU A 431 -9.97 2.68 -31.68
C GLU A 431 -11.18 3.60 -31.56
N TYR A 432 -11.39 4.22 -30.39
CA TYR A 432 -12.45 5.23 -30.23
C TYR A 432 -12.21 6.42 -31.16
N ARG A 433 -10.97 6.91 -31.26
CA ARG A 433 -10.63 8.06 -32.15
C ARG A 433 -10.62 7.69 -33.63
N LYS A 434 -10.48 6.40 -33.95
CA LYS A 434 -10.69 5.86 -35.31
C LYS A 434 -12.18 5.75 -35.69
N GLY A 435 -13.09 5.91 -34.73
CA GLY A 435 -14.53 5.70 -34.91
C GLY A 435 -14.95 4.23 -34.85
N ASN A 436 -14.05 3.34 -34.41
CA ASN A 436 -14.30 1.90 -34.27
C ASN A 436 -14.90 1.60 -32.89
N TYR A 437 -16.04 2.22 -32.59
CA TYR A 437 -16.60 2.27 -31.23
C TYR A 437 -16.83 0.90 -30.57
N GLN A 438 -17.29 -0.10 -31.32
CA GLN A 438 -17.46 -1.46 -30.77
C GLN A 438 -16.13 -2.02 -30.26
N GLN A 439 -15.07 -1.97 -31.07
CA GLN A 439 -13.73 -2.44 -30.69
C GLN A 439 -13.18 -1.63 -29.53
N ALA A 440 -13.37 -0.31 -29.55
CA ALA A 440 -12.97 0.58 -28.46
C ALA A 440 -13.59 0.17 -27.13
N PHE A 441 -14.90 -0.03 -27.08
CA PHE A 441 -15.59 -0.41 -25.85
C PHE A 441 -15.29 -1.86 -25.42
N ASP A 442 -15.03 -2.78 -26.35
CA ASP A 442 -14.56 -4.13 -26.01
C ASP A 442 -13.19 -4.07 -25.31
N HIS A 443 -12.27 -3.24 -25.80
CA HIS A 443 -10.99 -2.99 -25.14
C HIS A 443 -11.13 -2.32 -23.77
N LEU A 444 -11.99 -1.30 -23.63
CA LEU A 444 -12.17 -0.61 -22.36
C LEU A 444 -12.88 -1.48 -21.30
N ARG A 445 -13.83 -2.32 -21.69
CA ARG A 445 -14.42 -3.33 -20.79
C ARG A 445 -13.39 -4.37 -20.37
N LEU A 446 -12.50 -4.77 -21.27
CA LEU A 446 -11.36 -5.63 -20.94
C LEU A 446 -10.39 -4.93 -19.97
N ALA A 447 -10.15 -3.62 -20.14
CA ALA A 447 -9.34 -2.84 -19.20
C ALA A 447 -9.93 -2.89 -17.78
N VAL A 448 -11.23 -2.66 -17.64
CA VAL A 448 -11.94 -2.79 -16.35
C VAL A 448 -11.75 -4.18 -15.75
N LYS A 449 -11.93 -5.25 -16.55
CA LYS A 449 -11.73 -6.62 -16.07
C LYS A 449 -10.29 -6.87 -15.60
N ARG A 450 -9.29 -6.40 -16.35
CA ARG A 450 -7.86 -6.57 -16.02
C ARG A 450 -7.49 -5.80 -14.76
N ASP A 451 -7.93 -4.54 -14.68
CA ASP A 451 -7.76 -3.64 -13.53
C ASP A 451 -8.29 -4.29 -12.25
N THR A 452 -9.55 -4.74 -12.26
CA THR A 452 -10.16 -5.38 -11.09
C THR A 452 -9.62 -6.78 -10.79
N SER A 453 -8.82 -7.37 -11.68
CA SER A 453 -8.18 -8.68 -11.49
C SER A 453 -6.71 -8.57 -11.03
N LEU A 454 -6.19 -7.35 -10.88
CA LEU A 454 -4.86 -7.15 -10.33
C LEU A 454 -4.77 -7.70 -8.92
N VAL A 455 -3.57 -8.14 -8.52
CA VAL A 455 -3.33 -8.59 -7.16
C VAL A 455 -3.52 -7.38 -6.25
N TYR A 456 -4.35 -7.53 -5.22
CA TYR A 456 -4.58 -6.45 -4.28
C TYR A 456 -3.25 -5.99 -3.65
N GLY A 457 -3.07 -4.68 -3.69
CA GLY A 457 -2.11 -3.91 -2.91
C GLY A 457 -2.74 -2.54 -2.71
N GLU A 458 -2.34 -1.84 -1.66
CA GLU A 458 -2.89 -0.54 -1.34
C GLU A 458 -1.77 0.49 -1.19
N PRO A 459 -1.71 1.58 -1.98
CA PRO A 459 -2.66 2.01 -3.00
C PRO A 459 -2.85 1.00 -4.15
N TRP A 460 -3.97 1.07 -4.87
CA TRP A 460 -4.16 0.23 -6.05
C TRP A 460 -3.03 0.46 -7.03
N SER A 461 -2.42 -0.62 -7.51
CA SER A 461 -1.23 -0.54 -8.38
C SER A 461 -1.51 0.11 -9.75
N TRP A 462 -2.78 0.22 -10.12
CA TRP A 462 -3.28 1.05 -11.22
C TRP A 462 -4.14 2.16 -10.61
N MET A 463 -3.61 3.38 -10.52
CA MET A 463 -4.22 4.43 -9.69
C MET A 463 -5.42 5.13 -10.33
N ILE A 464 -5.63 4.94 -11.64
CA ILE A 464 -6.72 5.57 -12.40
C ILE A 464 -7.75 4.50 -12.73
N PRO A 465 -8.88 4.37 -11.99
CA PRO A 465 -9.83 3.30 -12.26
C PRO A 465 -10.26 3.31 -13.73
N SER A 466 -10.10 2.17 -14.41
CA SER A 466 -10.37 2.04 -15.85
C SER A 466 -11.84 2.31 -16.18
N ARG A 467 -12.72 2.18 -15.18
CA ARG A 467 -14.13 2.59 -15.22
C ARG A 467 -14.30 4.07 -15.54
N HIS A 468 -13.38 4.94 -15.13
CA HIS A 468 -13.46 6.36 -15.45
C HIS A 468 -13.29 6.59 -16.96
N VAL A 469 -12.35 5.90 -17.61
CA VAL A 469 -12.14 6.01 -19.07
C VAL A 469 -13.35 5.44 -19.82
N LEU A 470 -13.79 4.23 -19.46
CA LEU A 470 -14.97 3.59 -20.05
C LEU A 470 -16.21 4.47 -19.91
N GLY A 471 -16.51 4.93 -18.70
CA GLY A 471 -17.68 5.75 -18.40
C GLY A 471 -17.66 7.10 -19.12
N ALA A 472 -16.49 7.75 -19.23
CA ALA A 472 -16.38 9.04 -19.91
C ALA A 472 -16.63 8.92 -21.42
N LEU A 473 -16.07 7.89 -22.06
CA LEU A 473 -16.24 7.68 -23.49
C LEU A 473 -17.62 7.11 -23.85
N LEU A 474 -18.24 6.31 -22.99
CA LEU A 474 -19.66 5.92 -23.14
C LEU A 474 -20.57 7.15 -23.08
N LEU A 475 -20.37 8.04 -22.10
CA LEU A 475 -21.11 9.31 -22.00
C LEU A 475 -20.92 10.18 -23.24
N GLU A 476 -19.68 10.32 -23.71
CA GLU A 476 -19.38 11.12 -24.90
C GLU A 476 -20.05 10.54 -26.16
N HIS A 477 -20.10 9.22 -26.28
CA HIS A 477 -20.75 8.53 -27.38
C HIS A 477 -22.29 8.62 -27.32
N GLY A 478 -22.86 8.72 -26.12
CA GLY A 478 -24.30 8.77 -25.87
C GLY A 478 -24.88 7.51 -25.22
N ASP A 479 -24.04 6.54 -24.83
CA ASP A 479 -24.43 5.28 -24.17
C ASP A 479 -24.65 5.49 -22.67
N VAL A 480 -25.60 6.37 -22.36
CA VAL A 480 -25.79 6.94 -21.01
C VAL A 480 -26.22 5.92 -19.96
N GLN A 481 -26.95 4.86 -20.35
CA GLN A 481 -27.39 3.80 -19.43
C GLN A 481 -26.22 2.92 -18.97
N GLU A 482 -25.32 2.56 -19.87
CA GLU A 482 -24.14 1.78 -19.50
C GLU A 482 -23.18 2.64 -18.69
N ALA A 483 -22.99 3.91 -19.05
CA ALA A 483 -22.19 4.83 -18.27
C ALA A 483 -22.70 4.97 -16.82
N GLU A 484 -24.02 5.10 -16.61
CA GLU A 484 -24.60 5.10 -15.27
C GLU A 484 -24.21 3.85 -14.48
N ALA A 485 -24.36 2.66 -15.08
CA ALA A 485 -24.01 1.40 -14.42
C ALA A 485 -22.52 1.33 -14.06
N VAL A 486 -21.64 1.79 -14.95
CA VAL A 486 -20.19 1.84 -14.72
C VAL A 486 -19.84 2.71 -13.51
N TYR A 487 -20.42 3.92 -13.40
CA TYR A 487 -20.13 4.81 -12.27
C TYR A 487 -20.74 4.35 -10.95
N ARG A 488 -21.92 3.73 -10.96
CA ARG A 488 -22.49 3.14 -9.75
C ARG A 488 -21.61 2.04 -9.20
N GLU A 489 -21.08 1.20 -10.08
CA GLU A 489 -20.16 0.12 -9.70
C GLU A 489 -18.82 0.68 -9.17
N ASP A 490 -18.30 1.74 -9.79
CA ASP A 490 -17.09 2.42 -9.30
C ASP A 490 -17.29 3.00 -7.89
N LEU A 491 -18.44 3.63 -7.62
CA LEU A 491 -18.76 4.21 -6.31
C LEU A 491 -19.02 3.17 -5.20
N ILE A 492 -19.23 1.90 -5.54
CA ILE A 492 -19.22 0.81 -4.55
C ILE A 492 -17.79 0.59 -4.03
N GLN A 493 -16.80 0.65 -4.92
CA GLN A 493 -15.39 0.45 -4.60
C GLN A 493 -14.75 1.72 -4.02
N TYR A 494 -15.01 2.87 -4.63
CA TYR A 494 -14.42 4.16 -4.30
C TYR A 494 -15.49 5.15 -3.83
N LYS A 495 -15.87 5.05 -2.55
CA LYS A 495 -16.91 5.89 -1.95
C LYS A 495 -16.58 7.36 -2.14
N ASP A 496 -17.59 8.16 -2.48
CA ASP A 496 -17.50 9.61 -2.66
C ASP A 496 -16.38 10.11 -3.62
N ASN A 497 -15.93 9.25 -4.54
CA ASN A 497 -14.96 9.63 -5.58
C ASN A 497 -15.58 10.68 -6.51
N MET A 498 -15.02 11.90 -6.50
CA MET A 498 -15.56 13.05 -7.24
C MET A 498 -15.68 12.80 -8.74
N TRP A 499 -14.77 12.02 -9.33
CA TRP A 499 -14.74 11.77 -10.77
C TRP A 499 -15.95 10.92 -11.19
N SER A 500 -16.26 9.88 -10.42
CA SER A 500 -17.41 9.00 -10.66
C SER A 500 -18.73 9.64 -10.26
N LEU A 501 -18.74 10.48 -9.21
CA LEU A 501 -19.91 11.30 -8.87
C LEU A 501 -20.27 12.27 -10.01
N LEU A 502 -19.29 12.92 -10.62
CA LEU A 502 -19.52 13.79 -11.79
C LEU A 502 -20.09 13.00 -12.97
N GLY A 503 -19.46 11.88 -13.29
CA GLY A 503 -19.92 10.99 -14.37
C GLY A 503 -21.35 10.49 -14.15
N LEU A 504 -21.66 10.02 -12.95
CA LEU A 504 -23.00 9.58 -12.58
C LEU A 504 -24.03 10.70 -12.70
N HIS A 505 -23.71 11.90 -12.21
CA HIS A 505 -24.57 13.07 -12.37
C HIS A 505 -24.87 13.33 -13.86
N GLN A 506 -23.84 13.33 -14.70
CA GLN A 506 -23.97 13.56 -16.15
C GLN A 506 -24.82 12.48 -16.83
N SER A 507 -24.62 11.21 -16.49
CA SER A 507 -25.42 10.08 -17.00
C SER A 507 -26.90 10.20 -16.61
N LEU A 508 -27.19 10.56 -15.37
CA LEU A 508 -28.56 10.73 -14.86
C LEU A 508 -29.26 11.92 -15.53
N LYS A 509 -28.55 13.04 -15.66
CA LYS A 509 -29.07 14.24 -16.33
C LYS A 509 -29.40 13.98 -17.81
N ALA A 510 -28.52 13.27 -18.52
CA ALA A 510 -28.74 12.90 -19.92
C ALA A 510 -29.94 11.95 -20.11
N GLN A 511 -30.31 11.20 -19.08
CA GLN A 511 -31.50 10.34 -19.04
C GLN A 511 -32.75 11.05 -18.46
N ASN A 512 -32.69 12.36 -18.21
CA ASN A 512 -33.77 13.14 -17.61
C ASN A 512 -34.20 12.66 -16.20
N LYS A 513 -33.30 11.99 -15.45
CA LYS A 513 -33.49 11.57 -14.05
C LYS A 513 -33.07 12.70 -13.10
N LEU A 514 -33.75 13.85 -13.18
CA LEU A 514 -33.27 15.13 -12.64
C LEU A 514 -33.14 15.16 -11.11
N ASP A 515 -34.08 14.58 -10.37
CA ASP A 515 -34.04 14.58 -8.91
C ASP A 515 -32.83 13.80 -8.37
N GLU A 516 -32.58 12.63 -8.94
CA GLU A 516 -31.41 11.82 -8.58
C GLU A 516 -30.11 12.50 -9.03
N ALA A 517 -30.10 13.08 -10.24
CA ALA A 517 -28.95 13.84 -10.74
C ALA A 517 -28.57 14.99 -9.80
N GLN A 518 -29.56 15.71 -9.26
CA GLN A 518 -29.34 16.80 -8.30
C GLN A 518 -28.75 16.29 -6.98
N SER A 519 -29.28 15.18 -6.44
CA SER A 519 -28.74 14.55 -5.23
C SER A 519 -27.28 14.11 -5.39
N VAL A 520 -26.93 13.53 -6.54
CA VAL A 520 -25.55 13.14 -6.85
C VAL A 520 -24.65 14.38 -7.03
N TYR A 521 -25.17 15.45 -7.63
CA TYR A 521 -24.42 16.70 -7.81
C TYR A 521 -24.04 17.34 -6.47
N GLU A 522 -24.92 17.32 -5.47
CA GLU A 522 -24.62 17.83 -4.13
C GLU A 522 -23.48 17.05 -3.46
N LYS A 523 -23.40 15.74 -3.68
CA LYS A 523 -22.26 14.92 -3.24
C LYS A 523 -20.99 15.30 -3.99
N TYR A 524 -21.06 15.45 -5.31
CA TYR A 524 -19.94 15.90 -6.13
C TYR A 524 -19.39 17.25 -5.65
N GLN A 525 -20.25 18.21 -5.34
CA GLN A 525 -19.82 19.53 -4.84
C GLN A 525 -19.04 19.45 -3.52
N LYS A 526 -19.42 18.52 -2.64
CA LYS A 526 -18.67 18.26 -1.40
C LYS A 526 -17.33 17.58 -1.68
N ALA A 527 -17.35 16.54 -2.52
CA ALA A 527 -16.14 15.77 -2.85
C ALA A 527 -15.10 16.55 -3.66
N SER A 528 -15.53 17.56 -4.44
CA SER A 528 -14.66 18.37 -5.31
C SER A 528 -14.19 19.68 -4.68
N VAL A 529 -14.47 19.95 -3.40
CA VAL A 529 -14.15 21.23 -2.75
C VAL A 529 -12.64 21.56 -2.76
N LEU A 530 -11.79 20.52 -2.80
CA LEU A 530 -10.34 20.66 -2.83
C LEU A 530 -9.75 20.68 -4.24
N ALA A 531 -10.55 20.42 -5.28
CA ALA A 531 -10.05 20.33 -6.64
C ALA A 531 -9.49 21.69 -7.10
N ASP A 532 -8.26 21.70 -7.60
CA ASP A 532 -7.58 22.91 -8.09
C ASP A 532 -7.70 23.08 -9.62
N ILE A 533 -8.49 22.22 -10.26
CA ILE A 533 -8.83 22.27 -11.67
C ILE A 533 -10.34 22.22 -11.90
N LYS A 534 -10.81 22.77 -13.03
CA LYS A 534 -12.18 22.53 -13.49
C LYS A 534 -12.27 21.15 -14.13
N VAL A 535 -13.02 20.25 -13.49
CA VAL A 535 -13.28 18.90 -14.02
C VAL A 535 -14.57 18.91 -14.84
N GLY A 536 -14.46 18.57 -16.13
CA GLY A 536 -15.62 18.48 -17.05
C GLY A 536 -16.10 17.05 -17.32
N ALA A 537 -15.28 16.04 -17.02
CA ALA A 537 -15.60 14.63 -17.20
C ALA A 537 -14.76 13.78 -16.23
N SER A 538 -15.19 12.55 -15.97
CA SER A 538 -14.46 11.59 -15.11
C SER A 538 -13.08 11.18 -15.67
N CYS A 539 -12.90 11.32 -16.99
CA CYS A 539 -11.63 11.23 -17.70
C CYS A 539 -11.51 12.40 -18.68
N LEU A 540 -10.39 13.13 -18.66
CA LEU A 540 -10.14 14.26 -19.57
C LEU A 540 -9.74 13.82 -20.99
N CYS A 541 -9.74 12.52 -21.24
CA CYS A 541 -9.70 11.94 -22.59
C CYS A 541 -11.00 12.24 -23.36
N ALA A 542 -12.15 12.38 -22.69
CA ALA A 542 -13.37 12.83 -23.31
C ALA A 542 -13.26 14.32 -23.71
N THR A 543 -13.44 14.60 -24.99
CA THR A 543 -13.25 15.90 -25.65
C THR A 543 -14.55 16.64 -25.97
N LYS A 544 -15.71 15.96 -26.01
CA LYS A 544 -17.00 16.58 -26.40
C LYS A 544 -17.96 16.81 -25.22
N MET A 545 -17.54 16.49 -24.01
CA MET A 545 -18.31 16.71 -22.79
C MET A 545 -18.38 18.23 -22.49
N CYS A 546 -19.58 18.82 -22.60
CA CYS A 546 -19.79 20.24 -22.33
C CYS A 546 -19.44 20.62 -20.87
N SER A 547 -18.77 21.76 -20.73
CA SER A 547 -18.30 22.35 -19.46
C SER A 547 -19.38 23.02 -18.62
#